data_AF-A0A0Q9Q1W8-F1
#
_entry.id   AF-A0A0Q9Q1W8-F1
#
_cell.length_a   1.000
_cell.length_b   1.000
_cell.length_c   1.000
_cell.angle_alpha   90.00
_cell.angle_beta   90.00
_cell.angle_gamma   90.00
#
_symmetry.space_group_name_H-M   'P 1'
#
loop_
_entity.id
_entity.type
_entity.pdbx_description
1 polymer ?
#
loop_
_entity_poly.entity_id
_entity_poly.type
_entity_poly.pdbx_seq_one_letter_code
_entity_poly.pdbx_strand_id
1 'polypeptide(L)'
;MNFFPNIYPDEILYSILARYHHLSGNLKVEKTMFDLYGVKCTQILDFPKITDRLVKNIPGKNNYSEQNFIRNHSLLPYFLPFLTPKSKQQVLQMMASNTRYHLIHSQVGYIAKSSISNHLKYCTSCLIEDLNKNGESYWRRTHQAPGNFYCLDHQRILSTGCEACGFHFTTKLRNKLFILKQFCPNCGSDLTLQNQSWSPLLSEYKTELIEISNEINYLFNQQDIWLDELFPKLHNLYVMKLIEANFYEFSNKLRLRKLIYFFEKFYSRSLLKLLGCDAEIGGWLRECIDGEYARHPLKHILLIKFLFGSLNGFKLQQTSLNPNTIQNGSRLSSSEIKIAA
;
A
#
# COMPACT_ATOMS: atom_id res chain seq x y z
N MET A 1 21.47 -11.48 -19.76
CA MET A 1 20.93 -12.20 -18.60
C MET A 1 20.59 -13.62 -19.04
N ASN A 2 21.10 -14.65 -18.36
CA ASN A 2 21.00 -16.05 -18.82
C ASN A 2 19.88 -16.84 -18.11
N PHE A 3 19.38 -16.36 -16.98
CA PHE A 3 18.26 -16.95 -16.25
C PHE A 3 17.46 -15.85 -15.54
N PHE A 4 16.27 -16.18 -15.04
CA PHE A 4 15.48 -15.33 -14.15
C PHE A 4 14.80 -16.22 -13.10
N PRO A 5 14.70 -15.83 -11.81
CA PRO A 5 14.10 -16.67 -10.79
C PRO A 5 12.61 -16.92 -11.05
N ASN A 6 12.13 -18.08 -10.62
CA ASN A 6 10.69 -18.33 -10.55
C ASN A 6 10.04 -17.32 -9.60
N ILE A 7 8.94 -16.73 -10.06
CA ILE A 7 8.18 -15.76 -9.29
C ILE A 7 7.12 -16.49 -8.45
N TYR A 8 7.07 -16.21 -7.15
CA TYR A 8 6.09 -16.80 -6.26
C TYR A 8 4.80 -15.98 -6.11
N PRO A 9 3.68 -16.60 -5.69
CA PRO A 9 2.44 -15.88 -5.40
C PRO A 9 2.64 -14.81 -4.32
N ASP A 10 2.10 -13.61 -4.58
CA ASP A 10 2.25 -12.42 -3.73
C ASP A 10 3.71 -12.01 -3.46
N GLU A 11 4.68 -12.43 -4.27
CA GLU A 11 6.08 -11.98 -4.12
C GLU A 11 6.24 -10.52 -4.60
N ILE A 12 6.88 -9.65 -3.81
CA ILE A 12 7.16 -8.27 -4.28
C ILE A 12 8.37 -8.24 -5.21
N LEU A 13 8.40 -7.36 -6.21
CA LEU A 13 9.49 -7.31 -7.20
C LEU A 13 10.87 -7.16 -6.54
N TYR A 14 10.99 -6.40 -5.44
CA TYR A 14 12.22 -6.34 -4.65
C TYR A 14 12.77 -7.72 -4.27
N SER A 15 11.90 -8.65 -3.85
CA SER A 15 12.27 -10.03 -3.49
C SER A 15 12.84 -10.78 -4.68
N ILE A 16 12.17 -10.69 -5.83
CA ILE A 16 12.58 -11.35 -7.07
C ILE A 16 13.99 -10.88 -7.46
N LEU A 17 14.23 -9.57 -7.40
CA LEU A 17 15.53 -8.98 -7.73
C LEU A 17 16.61 -9.36 -6.71
N ALA A 18 16.26 -9.44 -5.43
CA ALA A 18 17.17 -9.89 -4.37
C ALA A 18 17.58 -11.36 -4.54
N ARG A 19 16.63 -12.22 -4.94
CA ARG A 19 16.89 -13.62 -5.29
C ARG A 19 17.75 -13.74 -6.55
N TYR A 20 17.45 -12.98 -7.60
CA TYR A 20 18.31 -12.93 -8.80
C TYR A 20 19.74 -12.51 -8.44
N HIS A 21 19.90 -11.45 -7.64
CA HIS A 21 21.22 -10.98 -7.17
C HIS A 21 22.01 -12.10 -6.48
N HIS A 22 21.36 -12.84 -5.59
CA HIS A 22 21.96 -13.95 -4.87
C HIS A 22 22.35 -15.10 -5.80
N LEU A 23 21.41 -15.55 -6.63
CA LEU A 23 21.58 -16.69 -7.53
C LEU A 23 22.58 -16.42 -8.66
N SER A 24 22.69 -15.16 -9.11
CA SER A 24 23.63 -14.79 -10.17
C SER A 24 25.07 -14.69 -9.68
N GLY A 25 25.32 -14.81 -8.37
CA GLY A 25 26.65 -14.64 -7.78
C GLY A 25 27.23 -13.22 -7.93
N ASN A 26 26.37 -12.23 -8.13
CA ASN A 26 26.82 -10.85 -8.36
C ASN A 26 27.32 -10.25 -7.03
N LEU A 27 28.57 -9.77 -6.99
CA LEU A 27 29.13 -9.18 -5.77
C LEU A 27 28.60 -7.78 -5.45
N LYS A 28 28.10 -7.07 -6.48
CA LYS A 28 27.65 -5.67 -6.39
C LYS A 28 26.23 -5.54 -6.92
N VAL A 29 25.37 -4.86 -6.18
CA VAL A 29 23.96 -4.60 -6.58
C VAL A 29 23.92 -3.84 -7.91
N GLU A 30 24.88 -2.95 -8.17
CA GLU A 30 24.97 -2.20 -9.43
C GLU A 30 25.13 -3.11 -10.64
N LYS A 31 25.89 -4.20 -10.50
CA LYS A 31 26.06 -5.19 -11.57
C LYS A 31 24.75 -5.92 -11.83
N THR A 32 24.04 -6.31 -10.77
CA THR A 32 22.71 -6.90 -10.89
C THR A 32 21.71 -5.97 -11.58
N MET A 33 21.67 -4.70 -11.19
CA MET A 33 20.79 -3.72 -11.84
C MET A 33 21.15 -3.52 -13.31
N PHE A 34 22.44 -3.53 -13.64
CA PHE A 34 22.88 -3.49 -15.03
C PHE A 34 22.45 -4.72 -15.82
N ASP A 35 22.57 -5.93 -15.25
CA ASP A 35 22.16 -7.16 -15.92
C ASP A 35 20.65 -7.20 -16.20
N LEU A 36 19.84 -6.68 -15.27
CA LEU A 36 18.38 -6.66 -15.35
C LEU A 36 17.85 -5.55 -16.26
N TYR A 37 18.38 -4.33 -16.13
CA TYR A 37 17.83 -3.13 -16.78
C TYR A 37 18.68 -2.60 -17.94
N GLY A 38 19.90 -3.10 -18.12
CA GLY A 38 20.89 -2.57 -19.07
C GLY A 38 21.48 -1.21 -18.66
N VAL A 39 21.12 -0.71 -17.48
CA VAL A 39 21.52 0.59 -16.95
C VAL A 39 21.64 0.52 -15.44
N LYS A 40 22.47 1.38 -14.85
CA LYS A 40 22.48 1.56 -13.39
C LYS A 40 21.18 2.22 -12.96
N CYS A 41 20.49 1.61 -12.00
CA CYS A 41 19.30 2.19 -11.39
C CYS A 41 19.18 1.77 -9.92
N THR A 42 18.58 2.64 -9.11
CA THR A 42 18.19 2.31 -7.74
C THR A 42 16.76 1.79 -7.74
N GLN A 43 16.50 0.72 -6.99
CA GLN A 43 15.15 0.21 -6.77
C GLN A 43 14.59 0.67 -5.44
N ILE A 44 13.27 0.86 -5.44
CA ILE A 44 12.48 1.13 -4.24
C ILE A 44 11.48 -0.01 -4.10
N LEU A 45 11.20 -0.40 -2.86
CA LEU A 45 10.29 -1.47 -2.52
C LEU A 45 8.89 -1.24 -3.12
N ASP A 46 8.33 -0.06 -2.88
CA ASP A 46 6.91 0.23 -3.07
C ASP A 46 6.56 0.47 -4.54
N PHE A 47 7.34 1.31 -5.21
CA PHE A 47 7.17 1.75 -6.59
C PHE A 47 8.43 1.43 -7.40
N PRO A 48 8.68 0.14 -7.69
CA PRO A 48 9.88 -0.27 -8.41
C PRO A 48 9.83 0.20 -9.87
N LYS A 49 11.02 0.28 -10.48
CA LYS A 49 11.14 0.52 -11.92
C LYS A 49 10.77 -0.74 -12.68
N ILE A 50 9.71 -0.65 -13.47
CA ILE A 50 9.17 -1.74 -14.30
C ILE A 50 9.22 -1.23 -15.74
N THR A 51 10.42 -1.28 -16.32
CA THR A 51 10.65 -0.76 -17.66
C THR A 51 10.52 -1.86 -18.70
N ASP A 52 10.18 -1.49 -19.94
CA ASP A 52 10.17 -2.39 -21.08
C ASP A 52 11.50 -3.15 -21.23
N ARG A 53 12.61 -2.49 -20.88
CA ARG A 53 13.94 -3.12 -20.85
C ARG A 53 14.03 -4.29 -19.88
N LEU A 54 13.46 -4.18 -18.67
CA LEU A 54 13.42 -5.28 -17.71
C LEU A 54 12.72 -6.49 -18.32
N VAL A 55 11.50 -6.29 -18.80
CA VAL A 55 10.67 -7.36 -19.35
C VAL A 55 11.33 -7.99 -20.58
N LYS A 56 11.91 -7.15 -21.46
CA LYS A 56 12.65 -7.61 -22.64
C LYS A 56 13.94 -8.35 -22.31
N ASN A 57 14.53 -8.17 -21.13
CA ASN A 57 15.75 -8.88 -20.75
C ASN A 57 15.48 -10.24 -20.11
N ILE A 58 14.25 -10.51 -19.65
CA ILE A 58 13.86 -11.78 -19.01
C ILE A 58 13.84 -12.90 -20.07
N PRO A 59 14.58 -14.01 -19.89
CA PRO A 59 14.44 -15.20 -20.73
C PRO A 59 13.00 -15.74 -20.67
N GLY A 60 12.44 -16.16 -21.81
CA GLY A 60 11.05 -16.66 -21.83
C GLY A 60 9.97 -15.56 -21.72
N LYS A 61 10.25 -14.38 -22.28
CA LYS A 61 9.46 -13.13 -22.26
C LYS A 61 7.95 -13.28 -22.38
N ASN A 62 7.46 -14.31 -23.07
CA ASN A 62 6.02 -14.52 -23.33
C ASN A 62 5.18 -14.63 -22.05
N ASN A 63 5.80 -14.97 -20.90
CA ASN A 63 5.11 -15.10 -19.62
C ASN A 63 5.13 -13.82 -18.76
N TYR A 64 5.79 -12.75 -19.22
CA TYR A 64 6.01 -11.54 -18.41
C TYR A 64 5.56 -10.29 -19.16
N SER A 65 4.89 -9.38 -18.45
CA SER A 65 4.51 -8.07 -18.97
C SER A 65 4.69 -7.00 -17.89
N GLU A 66 4.86 -5.75 -18.30
CA GLU A 66 4.93 -4.62 -17.37
C GLU A 66 3.66 -4.54 -16.51
N GLN A 67 2.50 -4.74 -17.14
CA GLN A 67 1.21 -4.74 -16.46
C GLN A 67 1.14 -5.85 -15.40
N ASN A 68 1.65 -7.05 -15.68
CA ASN A 68 1.69 -8.14 -14.70
C ASN A 68 2.56 -7.76 -13.49
N PHE A 69 3.75 -7.21 -13.71
CA PHE A 69 4.63 -6.77 -12.61
C PHE A 69 3.99 -5.65 -11.78
N ILE A 70 3.35 -4.67 -12.43
CA ILE A 70 2.66 -3.59 -11.73
C ILE A 70 1.52 -4.16 -10.89
N ARG A 71 0.67 -5.00 -11.48
CA ARG A 71 -0.52 -5.57 -10.85
C ARG A 71 -0.19 -6.54 -9.72
N ASN A 72 0.81 -7.40 -9.88
CA ASN A 72 1.02 -8.53 -8.96
C ASN A 72 2.28 -8.41 -8.10
N HIS A 73 3.23 -7.57 -8.48
CA HIS A 73 4.56 -7.52 -7.85
C HIS A 73 4.99 -6.10 -7.44
N SER A 74 4.06 -5.14 -7.37
CA SER A 74 4.28 -3.79 -6.85
C SER A 74 3.20 -3.38 -5.84
N LEU A 75 3.45 -2.33 -5.05
CA LEU A 75 2.42 -1.78 -4.17
C LEU A 75 1.46 -0.82 -4.88
N LEU A 76 1.67 -0.50 -6.17
CA LEU A 76 0.84 0.47 -6.89
C LEU A 76 -0.67 0.15 -6.82
N PRO A 77 -1.15 -1.11 -6.95
CA PRO A 77 -2.58 -1.42 -6.88
C PRO A 77 -3.27 -0.98 -5.59
N TYR A 78 -2.54 -0.94 -4.47
CA TYR A 78 -3.05 -0.40 -3.21
C TYR A 78 -3.33 1.11 -3.28
N PHE A 79 -2.57 1.85 -4.11
CA PHE A 79 -2.73 3.29 -4.30
C PHE A 79 -3.71 3.67 -5.40
N LEU A 80 -3.76 2.91 -6.49
CA LEU A 80 -4.54 3.24 -7.70
C LEU A 80 -5.96 3.77 -7.46
N PRO A 81 -6.78 3.16 -6.57
CA PRO A 81 -8.18 3.56 -6.40
C PRO A 81 -8.35 5.01 -5.90
N PHE A 82 -7.31 5.55 -5.26
CA PHE A 82 -7.32 6.85 -4.60
C PHE A 82 -6.42 7.89 -5.29
N LEU A 83 -6.00 7.62 -6.54
CA LEU A 83 -5.25 8.56 -7.36
C LEU A 83 -6.17 9.33 -8.30
N THR A 84 -5.88 10.63 -8.47
CA THR A 84 -6.45 11.41 -9.58
C THR A 84 -6.04 10.78 -10.92
N PRO A 85 -6.82 10.95 -12.02
CA PRO A 85 -6.41 10.47 -13.35
C PRO A 85 -5.03 10.97 -13.78
N LYS A 86 -4.72 12.23 -13.47
CA LYS A 86 -3.41 12.85 -13.73
C LYS A 86 -2.30 12.17 -12.92
N SER A 87 -2.48 12.00 -11.62
CA SER A 87 -1.51 11.34 -10.75
C SER A 87 -1.29 9.88 -11.16
N LYS A 88 -2.36 9.15 -11.50
CA LYS A 88 -2.28 7.77 -12.01
C LYS A 88 -1.40 7.69 -13.26
N GLN A 89 -1.65 8.55 -14.25
CA GLN A 89 -0.85 8.59 -15.48
C GLN A 89 0.62 8.92 -15.18
N GLN A 90 0.88 9.92 -14.34
CA GLN A 90 2.23 10.33 -13.96
C GLN A 90 2.98 9.21 -13.25
N VAL A 91 2.35 8.53 -12.27
CA VAL A 91 3.00 7.44 -11.52
C VAL A 91 3.33 6.27 -12.44
N LEU A 92 2.43 5.86 -13.33
CA LEU A 92 2.68 4.79 -14.30
C LEU A 92 3.84 5.14 -15.24
N GLN A 93 3.86 6.37 -15.79
CA GLN A 93 4.97 6.84 -16.63
C GLN A 93 6.29 6.86 -15.87
N MET A 94 6.28 7.30 -14.61
CA MET A 94 7.48 7.33 -13.78
C MET A 94 8.03 5.93 -13.50
N MET A 95 7.16 4.96 -13.16
CA MET A 95 7.54 3.56 -12.94
C MET A 95 8.06 2.87 -14.21
N ALA A 96 7.52 3.24 -15.38
CA ALA A 96 7.99 2.75 -16.68
C ALA A 96 9.30 3.43 -17.16
N SER A 97 9.67 4.57 -16.56
CA SER A 97 10.85 5.33 -16.95
C SER A 97 12.05 5.09 -16.03
N ASN A 98 13.26 5.42 -16.52
CA ASN A 98 14.44 5.41 -15.67
C ASN A 98 14.66 6.75 -14.90
N THR A 99 13.72 7.70 -14.98
CA THR A 99 13.89 9.08 -14.47
C THR A 99 13.30 9.30 -13.06
N ARG A 100 13.15 10.57 -12.63
CA ARG A 100 13.06 11.09 -11.24
C ARG A 100 12.00 10.41 -10.33
N TYR A 101 12.34 9.26 -9.75
CA TYR A 101 11.48 8.48 -8.84
C TYR A 101 11.06 9.19 -7.54
N HIS A 102 11.79 10.23 -7.10
CA HIS A 102 11.53 10.92 -5.82
C HIS A 102 10.18 11.65 -5.78
N LEU A 103 9.54 11.86 -6.94
CA LEU A 103 8.24 12.53 -7.02
C LEU A 103 7.06 11.55 -6.91
N ILE A 104 7.26 10.22 -7.02
CA ILE A 104 6.15 9.26 -6.97
C ILE A 104 5.41 9.37 -5.63
N HIS A 105 6.17 9.44 -4.54
CA HIS A 105 5.65 9.61 -3.19
C HIS A 105 4.75 10.85 -3.09
N SER A 106 5.17 12.00 -3.63
CA SER A 106 4.29 13.19 -3.67
C SER A 106 3.02 12.98 -4.50
N GLN A 107 3.09 12.25 -5.62
CA GLN A 107 1.93 12.02 -6.50
C GLN A 107 0.88 11.09 -5.90
N VAL A 108 1.28 10.21 -4.99
CA VAL A 108 0.36 9.27 -4.31
C VAL A 108 -0.10 9.77 -2.93
N GLY A 109 0.14 11.06 -2.63
CA GLY A 109 -0.23 11.65 -1.33
C GLY A 109 0.61 11.15 -0.16
N TYR A 110 1.82 10.67 -0.45
CA TYR A 110 2.83 10.28 0.53
C TYR A 110 3.60 11.53 0.98
N ILE A 111 3.46 11.93 2.25
CA ILE A 111 4.26 13.02 2.83
C ILE A 111 5.49 12.39 3.49
N ALA A 112 6.67 13.02 3.42
CA ALA A 112 7.94 12.49 3.93
C ALA A 112 7.99 12.08 5.43
N LYS A 113 6.93 12.34 6.21
CA LYS A 113 6.76 11.93 7.60
C LYS A 113 5.80 10.73 7.81
N SER A 114 5.14 10.21 6.76
CA SER A 114 4.28 9.03 6.91
C SER A 114 5.12 7.76 7.09
N SER A 115 4.64 6.92 7.99
CA SER A 115 5.27 5.79 8.67
C SER A 115 5.57 4.59 7.76
N ILE A 116 6.34 4.77 6.69
CA ILE A 116 7.00 3.62 6.04
C ILE A 116 8.08 3.17 7.01
N SER A 117 7.81 2.04 7.66
CA SER A 117 8.90 1.20 8.13
C SER A 117 9.82 0.96 6.94
N ASN A 118 11.03 1.51 6.99
CA ASN A 118 12.06 1.24 5.99
C ASN A 118 12.64 -0.18 6.15
N HIS A 119 11.88 -1.07 6.79
CA HIS A 119 12.23 -2.44 7.10
C HIS A 119 11.22 -3.35 6.43
N LEU A 120 11.74 -4.38 5.77
CA LEU A 120 10.95 -5.45 5.20
C LEU A 120 10.26 -6.23 6.31
N LYS A 121 9.00 -6.58 6.05
CA LYS A 121 8.14 -7.31 6.97
C LYS A 121 8.00 -8.77 6.56
N TYR A 122 8.07 -9.70 7.51
CA TYR A 122 7.85 -11.12 7.27
C TYR A 122 7.05 -11.78 8.39
N CYS A 123 6.49 -12.95 8.09
CA CYS A 123 5.84 -13.84 9.05
C CYS A 123 6.73 -15.08 9.20
N THR A 124 7.03 -15.51 10.42
CA THR A 124 7.84 -16.73 10.65
C THR A 124 7.11 -17.98 10.18
N SER A 125 5.78 -18.02 10.23
CA SER A 125 4.99 -19.14 9.72
C SER A 125 5.04 -19.22 8.19
N CYS A 126 4.89 -18.09 7.47
CA CYS A 126 5.15 -18.07 6.03
C CYS A 126 6.57 -18.51 5.69
N LEU A 127 7.58 -18.06 6.46
CA LEU A 127 8.98 -18.46 6.24
C LEU A 127 9.14 -19.99 6.33
N ILE A 128 8.57 -20.63 7.35
CA ILE A 128 8.61 -22.10 7.51
C ILE A 128 7.90 -22.79 6.35
N GLU A 129 6.70 -22.34 5.98
CA GLU A 129 5.92 -22.92 4.89
C GLU A 129 6.64 -22.81 3.55
N ASP A 130 7.22 -21.65 3.25
CA ASP A 130 7.95 -21.42 2.00
C ASP A 130 9.19 -22.30 1.93
N LEU A 131 9.96 -22.42 3.02
CA LEU A 131 11.14 -23.28 3.09
C LEU A 131 10.78 -24.76 2.88
N ASN A 132 9.72 -25.23 3.53
CA ASN A 132 9.27 -26.62 3.40
C ASN A 132 8.74 -26.92 1.98
N LYS A 133 8.04 -25.97 1.37
CA LYS A 133 7.38 -26.17 0.07
C LYS A 133 8.31 -25.93 -1.12
N ASN A 134 9.13 -24.88 -1.06
CA ASN A 134 9.89 -24.36 -2.19
C ASN A 134 11.41 -24.48 -2.00
N GLY A 135 11.89 -24.80 -0.79
CA GLY A 135 13.32 -24.79 -0.45
C GLY A 135 13.92 -23.39 -0.24
N GLU A 136 13.12 -22.33 -0.42
CA GLU A 136 13.50 -20.94 -0.20
C GLU A 136 12.26 -20.11 0.18
N SER A 137 12.47 -18.98 0.85
CA SER A 137 11.41 -18.02 1.17
C SER A 137 11.60 -16.69 0.43
N TYR A 138 10.58 -15.86 0.47
CA TYR A 138 10.49 -14.63 -0.30
C TYR A 138 9.73 -13.54 0.46
N TRP A 139 9.95 -12.28 0.06
CA TRP A 139 9.21 -11.17 0.66
C TRP A 139 7.83 -11.04 0.03
N ARG A 140 6.80 -11.27 0.83
CA ARG A 140 5.41 -11.09 0.41
C ARG A 140 5.08 -9.61 0.27
N ARG A 141 4.36 -9.25 -0.79
CA ARG A 141 3.93 -7.91 -1.14
C ARG A 141 2.90 -7.38 -0.16
N THR A 142 1.88 -8.16 0.17
CA THR A 142 0.84 -7.76 1.14
C THR A 142 1.46 -7.37 2.50
N HIS A 143 2.48 -8.09 2.95
CA HIS A 143 3.20 -7.78 4.19
C HIS A 143 3.85 -6.38 4.15
N GLN A 144 4.28 -5.91 2.98
CA GLN A 144 4.97 -4.62 2.85
C GLN A 144 4.01 -3.42 2.82
N ALA A 145 2.72 -3.65 2.62
CA ALA A 145 1.74 -2.57 2.51
C ALA A 145 1.75 -1.64 3.74
N PRO A 146 1.73 -0.32 3.57
CA PRO A 146 1.59 0.62 4.68
C PRO A 146 0.29 0.38 5.45
N GLY A 147 0.36 0.44 6.78
CA GLY A 147 -0.77 0.13 7.66
C GLY A 147 -1.00 -1.36 7.90
N ASN A 148 -0.32 -2.26 7.17
CA ASN A 148 -0.39 -3.69 7.45
C ASN A 148 0.62 -4.10 8.53
N PHE A 149 0.11 -4.61 9.67
CA PHE A 149 0.92 -5.11 10.79
C PHE A 149 0.76 -6.61 11.01
N TYR A 150 -0.23 -7.24 10.39
CA TYR A 150 -0.57 -8.64 10.58
C TYR A 150 -0.44 -9.44 9.28
N CYS A 151 0.10 -10.65 9.36
CA CYS A 151 -0.07 -11.64 8.32
C CYS A 151 -1.53 -12.12 8.34
N LEU A 152 -2.23 -12.05 7.21
CA LEU A 152 -3.62 -12.49 7.14
C LEU A 152 -3.76 -14.01 7.16
N ASP A 153 -2.80 -14.72 6.56
CA ASP A 153 -2.82 -16.18 6.48
C ASP A 153 -2.68 -16.82 7.86
N HIS A 154 -1.83 -16.23 8.72
CA HIS A 154 -1.54 -16.77 10.06
C HIS A 154 -2.14 -15.97 11.22
N GLN A 155 -2.69 -14.77 10.96
CA GLN A 155 -3.21 -13.83 11.95
C GLN A 155 -2.23 -13.48 13.07
N ARG A 156 -0.98 -13.22 12.69
CA ARG A 156 0.10 -12.86 13.63
C ARG A 156 0.84 -11.60 13.22
N ILE A 157 1.52 -10.98 14.17
CA ILE A 157 2.29 -9.74 13.97
C ILE A 157 3.46 -10.01 13.01
N LEU A 158 3.62 -9.13 12.03
CA LEU A 158 4.74 -9.15 11.10
C LEU A 158 6.02 -8.68 11.80
N SER A 159 7.07 -9.49 11.71
CA SER A 159 8.42 -9.12 12.18
C SER A 159 9.14 -8.28 11.13
N THR A 160 10.00 -7.38 11.59
CA THR A 160 10.88 -6.56 10.73
C THR A 160 12.35 -6.94 10.85
N GLY A 161 12.66 -7.95 11.65
CA GLY A 161 14.03 -8.20 12.09
C GLY A 161 14.23 -9.49 12.88
N CYS A 162 15.41 -9.59 13.49
CA CYS A 162 15.83 -10.66 14.37
C CYS A 162 15.67 -10.22 15.82
N GLU A 163 14.86 -10.93 16.59
CA GLU A 163 14.63 -10.67 18.02
C GLU A 163 15.88 -10.90 18.87
N ALA A 164 16.72 -11.88 18.49
CA ALA A 164 17.90 -12.25 19.26
C ALA A 164 18.99 -11.17 19.27
N CYS A 165 19.12 -10.36 18.22
CA CYS A 165 20.17 -9.34 18.12
C CYS A 165 19.68 -7.95 17.70
N GLY A 166 18.37 -7.73 17.56
CA GLY A 166 17.80 -6.45 17.13
C GLY A 166 18.12 -6.05 15.68
N PHE A 167 18.59 -6.97 14.84
CA PHE A 167 18.89 -6.67 13.44
C PHE A 167 17.60 -6.43 12.64
N HIS A 168 17.53 -5.38 11.82
CA HIS A 168 16.38 -5.11 10.95
C HIS A 168 16.72 -5.19 9.46
N PHE A 169 15.81 -5.74 8.67
CA PHE A 169 15.95 -5.85 7.21
C PHE A 169 15.66 -4.53 6.51
N THR A 170 16.59 -3.58 6.56
CA THR A 170 16.35 -2.25 5.99
C THR A 170 16.51 -2.16 4.47
N THR A 171 15.61 -1.43 3.81
CA THR A 171 15.69 -1.09 2.38
C THR A 171 16.47 0.19 2.09
N LYS A 172 16.95 0.91 3.12
CA LYS A 172 17.75 2.14 2.97
C LYS A 172 19.14 1.90 2.38
N LEU A 173 19.69 0.70 2.55
CA LEU A 173 21.02 0.34 2.10
C LEU A 173 20.99 0.03 0.59
N ARG A 174 21.25 1.06 -0.22
CA ARG A 174 21.19 0.96 -1.70
C ARG A 174 22.16 -0.08 -2.28
N ASN A 175 23.22 -0.42 -1.55
CA ASN A 175 24.22 -1.41 -1.95
C ASN A 175 23.92 -2.83 -1.45
N LYS A 176 22.77 -3.07 -0.81
CA LYS A 176 22.42 -4.38 -0.26
C LYS A 176 20.98 -4.77 -0.59
N LEU A 177 20.83 -5.97 -1.16
CA LEU A 177 19.53 -6.61 -1.34
C LEU A 177 19.42 -7.77 -0.35
N PHE A 178 18.41 -7.72 0.51
CA PHE A 178 18.17 -8.76 1.49
C PHE A 178 17.24 -9.82 0.92
N ILE A 179 17.66 -11.08 1.01
CA ILE A 179 16.78 -12.25 0.84
C ILE A 179 16.35 -12.75 2.21
N LEU A 180 15.15 -13.29 2.29
CA LEU A 180 14.63 -13.88 3.52
C LEU A 180 15.11 -15.34 3.62
N LYS A 181 15.93 -15.63 4.62
CA LYS A 181 16.47 -16.97 4.90
C LYS A 181 16.07 -17.42 6.30
N GLN A 182 16.25 -18.72 6.57
CA GLN A 182 16.09 -19.30 7.91
C GLN A 182 16.97 -18.61 8.95
N PHE A 183 18.23 -18.33 8.63
CA PHE A 183 19.18 -17.77 9.60
C PHE A 183 19.37 -16.26 9.44
N CYS A 184 19.44 -15.56 10.57
CA CYS A 184 19.72 -14.14 10.63
C CYS A 184 21.07 -13.82 9.97
N PRO A 185 21.14 -12.87 9.01
CA PRO A 185 22.39 -12.53 8.34
C PRO A 185 23.41 -11.81 9.24
N ASN A 186 23.02 -11.42 10.45
CA ASN A 186 23.89 -10.70 11.39
C ASN A 186 24.45 -11.63 12.49
N CYS A 187 23.59 -12.40 13.17
CA CYS A 187 23.98 -13.21 14.32
C CYS A 187 23.85 -14.73 14.11
N GLY A 188 23.32 -15.19 12.97
CA GLY A 188 23.11 -16.62 12.70
C GLY A 188 21.94 -17.27 13.45
N SER A 189 21.21 -16.53 14.31
CA SER A 189 20.02 -17.05 14.99
C SER A 189 18.96 -17.53 13.98
N ASP A 190 18.32 -18.65 14.29
CA ASP A 190 17.22 -19.20 13.49
C ASP A 190 15.96 -18.34 13.65
N LEU A 191 15.57 -17.66 12.57
CA LEU A 191 14.38 -16.81 12.50
C LEU A 191 13.08 -17.62 12.54
N THR A 192 13.11 -18.90 12.20
CA THR A 192 11.91 -19.76 12.24
C THR A 192 11.47 -20.11 13.66
N LEU A 193 12.40 -20.05 14.62
CA LEU A 193 12.16 -20.34 16.03
C LEU A 193 11.81 -19.09 16.86
N GLN A 194 11.79 -17.91 16.25
CA GLN A 194 11.54 -16.66 16.98
C GLN A 194 10.05 -16.45 17.25
N ASN A 195 9.74 -15.99 18.46
CA ASN A 195 8.38 -15.71 18.93
C ASN A 195 7.97 -14.32 18.45
N GLN A 196 7.68 -14.25 17.14
CA GLN A 196 7.25 -13.07 16.39
C GLN A 196 6.90 -11.83 17.24
N SER A 197 7.80 -10.86 17.24
CA SER A 197 7.66 -9.44 17.63
C SER A 197 6.40 -9.16 18.46
N TRP A 198 6.33 -9.74 19.67
CA TRP A 198 5.22 -9.44 20.57
C TRP A 198 5.23 -7.94 20.86
N SER A 199 4.10 -7.30 20.61
CA SER A 199 3.90 -5.88 20.89
C SER A 199 2.59 -5.74 21.65
N PRO A 200 2.61 -5.21 22.89
CA PRO A 200 1.38 -5.01 23.66
C PRO A 200 0.39 -4.13 22.89
N LEU A 201 0.88 -3.06 22.26
CA LEU A 201 0.05 -2.13 21.49
C LEU A 201 -0.56 -2.75 20.23
N LEU A 202 0.21 -3.55 19.48
CA LEU A 202 -0.35 -4.26 18.31
C LEU A 202 -1.30 -5.39 18.73
N SER A 203 -1.09 -5.98 19.90
CA SER A 203 -1.96 -7.03 20.45
C SER A 203 -3.28 -6.47 20.95
N GLU A 204 -3.25 -5.27 21.57
CA GLU A 204 -4.44 -4.54 22.01
C GLU A 204 -5.41 -4.29 20.85
N TYR A 205 -4.90 -3.84 19.70
CA TYR A 205 -5.71 -3.53 18.51
C TYR A 205 -5.73 -4.66 17.47
N LYS A 206 -5.57 -5.91 17.89
CA LYS A 206 -5.44 -7.06 16.97
C LYS A 206 -6.60 -7.13 15.97
N THR A 207 -7.84 -7.00 16.46
CA THR A 207 -9.05 -7.15 15.63
C THR A 207 -9.12 -6.04 14.57
N GLU A 208 -8.98 -4.79 14.99
CA GLU A 208 -9.03 -3.61 14.12
C GLU A 208 -7.91 -3.63 13.07
N LEU A 209 -6.71 -4.03 13.47
CA LEU A 209 -5.57 -4.14 12.57
C LEU A 209 -5.75 -5.26 11.55
N ILE A 210 -6.29 -6.43 11.94
CA ILE A 210 -6.63 -7.51 11.01
C ILE A 210 -7.73 -7.06 10.03
N GLU A 211 -8.75 -6.34 10.49
CA GLU A 211 -9.77 -5.77 9.60
C GLU A 211 -9.17 -4.80 8.59
N ILE A 212 -8.29 -3.89 9.02
CA ILE A 212 -7.57 -2.98 8.12
C ILE A 212 -6.72 -3.79 7.12
N SER A 213 -6.01 -4.82 7.57
CA SER A 213 -5.24 -5.72 6.71
C SER A 213 -6.11 -6.39 5.66
N ASN A 214 -7.34 -6.81 6.01
CA ASN A 214 -8.30 -7.38 5.07
C ASN A 214 -8.72 -6.37 4.00
N GLU A 215 -9.01 -5.11 4.37
CA GLU A 215 -9.31 -4.06 3.40
C GLU A 215 -8.12 -3.78 2.45
N ILE A 216 -6.89 -3.78 2.99
CA ILE A 216 -5.67 -3.64 2.18
C ILE A 216 -5.57 -4.80 1.16
N ASN A 217 -5.78 -6.03 1.59
CA ASN A 217 -5.74 -7.21 0.72
C ASN A 217 -6.87 -7.18 -0.33
N TYR A 218 -8.06 -6.69 0.04
CA TYR A 218 -9.17 -6.49 -0.88
C TYR A 218 -8.78 -5.53 -2.04
N LEU A 219 -8.07 -4.43 -1.75
CA LEU A 219 -7.58 -3.52 -2.79
C LEU A 219 -6.57 -4.20 -3.73
N PHE A 220 -5.68 -5.05 -3.22
CA PHE A 220 -4.75 -5.81 -4.05
C PHE A 220 -5.44 -6.83 -4.97
N ASN A 221 -6.56 -7.41 -4.55
CA ASN A 221 -7.23 -8.48 -5.30
C ASN A 221 -8.31 -7.96 -6.27
N GLN A 222 -8.88 -6.78 -6.03
CA GLN A 222 -10.03 -6.25 -6.81
C GLN A 222 -9.62 -5.13 -7.78
N GLN A 223 -8.52 -5.32 -8.50
CA GLN A 223 -7.87 -4.22 -9.25
C GLN A 223 -8.71 -3.68 -10.40
N ASP A 224 -9.37 -4.55 -11.17
CA ASP A 224 -10.10 -4.12 -12.39
C ASP A 224 -11.33 -3.26 -12.07
N ILE A 225 -11.89 -3.38 -10.87
CA ILE A 225 -13.06 -2.61 -10.43
C ILE A 225 -12.72 -1.14 -10.15
N TRP A 226 -11.48 -0.86 -9.79
CA TRP A 226 -11.09 0.47 -9.30
C TRP A 226 -10.41 1.34 -10.35
N LEU A 227 -10.15 0.81 -11.56
CA LEU A 227 -9.28 1.48 -12.52
C LEU A 227 -9.87 2.80 -13.05
N ASP A 228 -11.16 2.90 -13.32
CA ASP A 228 -11.67 4.05 -14.10
C ASP A 228 -12.81 4.85 -13.43
N GLU A 229 -13.36 4.40 -12.30
CA GLU A 229 -14.60 4.99 -11.76
C GLU A 229 -14.55 5.53 -10.33
N LEU A 230 -13.54 5.19 -9.53
CA LEU A 230 -13.61 5.46 -8.09
C LEU A 230 -13.33 6.92 -7.74
N PHE A 231 -12.16 7.44 -8.14
CA PHE A 231 -11.69 8.74 -7.68
C PHE A 231 -12.67 9.90 -7.97
N PRO A 232 -13.24 10.04 -9.18
CA PRO A 232 -14.17 11.15 -9.46
C PRO A 232 -15.47 11.11 -8.63
N LYS A 233 -15.91 9.90 -8.22
CA LYS A 233 -17.15 9.69 -7.48
C LYS A 233 -16.95 9.60 -5.96
N LEU A 234 -15.70 9.41 -5.51
CA LEU A 234 -15.30 9.20 -4.12
C LEU A 234 -15.75 10.34 -3.21
N HIS A 235 -15.45 11.59 -3.59
CA HIS A 235 -15.81 12.79 -2.83
C HIS A 235 -17.32 12.89 -2.61
N ASN A 236 -18.09 12.74 -3.69
CA ASN A 236 -19.54 12.88 -3.64
C ASN A 236 -20.17 11.85 -2.70
N LEU A 237 -19.68 10.60 -2.74
CA LEU A 237 -20.13 9.56 -1.81
C LEU A 237 -19.82 9.90 -0.35
N TYR A 238 -18.62 10.41 -0.06
CA TYR A 238 -18.27 10.85 1.29
C TYR A 238 -19.19 11.98 1.77
N VAL A 239 -19.39 13.00 0.95
CA VAL A 239 -20.24 14.15 1.30
C VAL A 239 -21.68 13.70 1.55
N MET A 240 -22.23 12.85 0.68
CA MET A 240 -23.59 12.30 0.86
C MET A 240 -23.72 11.55 2.19
N LYS A 241 -22.77 10.66 2.49
CA LYS A 241 -22.80 9.90 3.75
C LYS A 241 -22.62 10.78 4.98
N LEU A 242 -21.81 11.83 4.89
CA LEU A 242 -21.62 12.81 5.96
C LEU A 242 -22.87 13.68 6.20
N ILE A 243 -23.62 14.00 5.14
CA ILE A 243 -24.92 14.68 5.25
C ILE A 243 -25.93 13.76 5.94
N GLU A 244 -26.08 12.51 5.48
CA GLU A 244 -26.94 11.49 6.12
C GLU A 244 -26.62 11.33 7.61
N ALA A 245 -25.34 11.36 7.97
CA ALA A 245 -24.86 11.24 9.35
C ALA A 245 -24.85 12.56 10.17
N ASN A 246 -25.46 13.63 9.66
CA ASN A 246 -25.59 14.93 10.35
C ASN A 246 -24.25 15.58 10.74
N PHE A 247 -23.22 15.41 9.89
CA PHE A 247 -21.94 16.12 10.00
C PHE A 247 -21.89 17.43 9.21
N TYR A 248 -22.92 17.75 8.42
CA TYR A 248 -23.09 19.05 7.79
C TYR A 248 -24.10 19.92 8.56
N GLU A 249 -23.88 21.23 8.55
CA GLU A 249 -24.88 22.23 8.93
C GLU A 249 -25.85 22.50 7.77
N PHE A 250 -27.02 23.08 8.07
CA PHE A 250 -27.95 23.59 7.04
C PHE A 250 -27.29 24.61 6.09
N SER A 251 -26.26 25.32 6.57
CA SER A 251 -25.41 26.22 5.77
C SER A 251 -24.43 25.50 4.82
N ASN A 252 -24.54 24.17 4.72
CA ASN A 252 -23.63 23.28 4.00
C ASN A 252 -22.16 23.34 4.47
N LYS A 253 -21.97 23.73 5.73
CA LYS A 253 -20.66 23.74 6.39
C LYS A 253 -20.38 22.42 7.09
N LEU A 254 -19.23 21.81 6.81
CA LEU A 254 -18.78 20.60 7.51
C LEU A 254 -18.47 20.91 8.98
N ARG A 255 -19.10 20.18 9.90
CA ARG A 255 -18.82 20.20 11.34
C ARG A 255 -17.58 19.37 11.65
N LEU A 256 -16.42 19.84 11.18
CA LEU A 256 -15.17 19.08 11.25
C LEU A 256 -14.79 18.66 12.69
N ARG A 257 -15.01 19.53 13.69
CA ARG A 257 -14.76 19.19 15.11
C ARG A 257 -15.64 18.03 15.58
N LYS A 258 -16.91 18.01 15.20
CA LYS A 258 -17.83 16.91 15.50
C LYS A 258 -17.36 15.63 14.81
N LEU A 259 -16.98 15.72 13.54
CA LEU A 259 -16.46 14.58 12.79
C LEU A 259 -15.21 13.98 13.45
N ILE A 260 -14.22 14.81 13.78
CA ILE A 260 -12.99 14.37 14.46
C ILE A 260 -13.33 13.66 15.77
N TYR A 261 -14.21 14.24 16.60
CA TYR A 261 -14.62 13.63 17.88
C TYR A 261 -15.19 12.22 17.70
N PHE A 262 -16.14 12.03 16.77
CA PHE A 262 -16.73 10.71 16.54
C PHE A 262 -15.76 9.73 15.86
N PHE A 263 -14.88 10.23 14.99
CA PHE A 263 -13.85 9.43 14.33
C PHE A 263 -12.82 8.88 15.33
N GLU A 264 -12.37 9.72 16.27
CA GLU A 264 -11.48 9.29 17.36
C GLU A 264 -12.18 8.38 18.37
N LYS A 265 -13.48 8.57 18.60
CA LYS A 265 -14.27 7.64 19.41
C LYS A 265 -14.39 6.26 18.75
N PHE A 266 -14.46 6.22 17.42
CA PHE A 266 -14.56 4.98 16.66
C PHE A 266 -13.25 4.19 16.65
N TYR A 267 -12.11 4.84 16.40
CA TYR A 267 -10.82 4.14 16.30
C TYR A 267 -9.95 4.18 17.56
N SER A 268 -10.20 5.08 18.50
CA SER A 268 -9.25 5.56 19.52
C SER A 268 -8.09 6.39 18.95
N ARG A 269 -7.61 7.37 19.73
CA ARG A 269 -6.43 8.18 19.40
C ARG A 269 -5.16 7.33 19.29
N SER A 270 -5.02 6.31 20.15
CA SER A 270 -3.85 5.44 20.20
C SER A 270 -3.68 4.62 18.93
N LEU A 271 -4.75 4.01 18.42
CA LEU A 271 -4.74 3.29 17.14
C LEU A 271 -4.44 4.23 15.97
N LEU A 272 -5.07 5.41 15.93
CA LEU A 272 -4.81 6.39 14.86
C LEU A 272 -3.35 6.85 14.86
N LYS A 273 -2.77 7.07 16.04
CA LYS A 273 -1.34 7.41 16.19
C LYS A 273 -0.43 6.26 15.76
N LEU A 274 -0.76 5.01 16.13
CA LEU A 274 -0.05 3.81 15.68
C LEU A 274 -0.04 3.70 14.14
N LEU A 275 -1.16 4.02 13.49
CA LEU A 275 -1.31 4.03 12.03
C LEU A 275 -0.71 5.27 11.35
N GLY A 276 -0.21 6.25 12.11
CA GLY A 276 0.26 7.54 11.57
C GLY A 276 -0.86 8.40 10.95
N CYS A 277 -2.10 8.20 11.40
CA CYS A 277 -3.32 8.84 10.90
C CYS A 277 -4.07 9.61 12.01
N ASP A 278 -3.34 10.29 12.89
CA ASP A 278 -3.92 11.18 13.90
C ASP A 278 -4.85 12.21 13.23
N ALA A 279 -6.11 12.28 13.69
CA ALA A 279 -7.16 13.07 13.05
C ALA A 279 -7.03 14.59 13.30
N GLU A 280 -6.36 14.99 14.38
CA GLU A 280 -6.12 16.41 14.70
C GLU A 280 -4.90 16.96 13.96
N ILE A 281 -3.99 16.09 13.51
CA ILE A 281 -2.73 16.48 12.89
C ILE A 281 -2.84 16.54 11.35
N GLY A 282 -2.46 17.68 10.79
CA GLY A 282 -2.20 17.83 9.35
C GLY A 282 -3.45 17.88 8.47
N GLY A 283 -4.65 18.07 9.03
CA GLY A 283 -5.88 18.37 8.28
C GLY A 283 -6.38 17.27 7.34
N TRP A 284 -5.77 16.09 7.37
CA TRP A 284 -5.93 15.08 6.32
C TRP A 284 -7.36 14.58 6.16
N LEU A 285 -8.15 14.57 7.22
CA LEU A 285 -9.53 14.12 7.19
C LEU A 285 -10.39 15.04 6.31
N ARG A 286 -10.22 16.36 6.46
CA ARG A 286 -10.86 17.36 5.60
C ARG A 286 -10.36 17.25 4.17
N GLU A 287 -9.05 17.09 3.99
CA GLU A 287 -8.44 16.99 2.66
C GLU A 287 -8.87 15.72 1.90
N CYS A 288 -9.08 14.59 2.59
CA CYS A 288 -9.61 13.37 1.98
C CYS A 288 -11.08 13.53 1.58
N ILE A 289 -11.83 14.34 2.33
CA ILE A 289 -13.19 14.70 1.96
C ILE A 289 -13.10 15.56 0.72
N ASP A 290 -12.46 16.72 0.73
CA ASP A 290 -12.48 17.71 -0.37
C ASP A 290 -12.03 17.16 -1.75
N GLY A 291 -11.18 16.13 -1.78
CA GLY A 291 -10.89 15.37 -3.02
C GLY A 291 -9.99 16.08 -4.03
N GLU A 292 -9.39 17.22 -3.68
CA GLU A 292 -8.55 18.02 -4.58
C GLU A 292 -7.23 17.32 -4.98
N TYR A 293 -6.70 16.47 -4.09
CA TYR A 293 -5.40 15.82 -4.26
C TYR A 293 -5.44 14.35 -3.85
N ALA A 294 -4.58 13.54 -4.45
CA ALA A 294 -4.39 12.16 -4.03
C ALA A 294 -3.93 12.09 -2.57
N ARG A 295 -4.50 11.17 -1.79
CA ARG A 295 -4.15 10.94 -0.39
C ARG A 295 -3.80 9.47 -0.16
N HIS A 296 -3.02 9.25 0.89
CA HIS A 296 -2.56 7.92 1.24
C HIS A 296 -3.76 6.96 1.45
N PRO A 297 -3.77 5.76 0.83
CA PRO A 297 -4.93 4.86 0.85
C PRO A 297 -5.40 4.47 2.25
N LEU A 298 -4.48 4.29 3.20
CA LEU A 298 -4.83 4.03 4.61
C LEU A 298 -5.83 5.05 5.19
N LYS A 299 -5.69 6.33 4.83
CA LYS A 299 -6.60 7.40 5.27
C LYS A 299 -8.00 7.20 4.68
N HIS A 300 -8.07 6.83 3.40
CA HIS A 300 -9.32 6.50 2.74
C HIS A 300 -9.95 5.22 3.30
N ILE A 301 -9.17 4.18 3.59
CA ILE A 301 -9.67 2.95 4.23
C ILE A 301 -10.32 3.28 5.58
N LEU A 302 -9.66 4.08 6.42
CA LEU A 302 -10.20 4.46 7.73
C LEU A 302 -11.48 5.30 7.60
N LEU A 303 -11.50 6.26 6.67
CA LEU A 303 -12.70 7.07 6.40
C LEU A 303 -13.84 6.23 5.84
N ILE A 304 -13.55 5.30 4.92
CA ILE A 304 -14.53 4.41 4.33
C ILE A 304 -15.12 3.46 5.37
N LYS A 305 -14.28 2.81 6.18
CA LYS A 305 -14.76 1.96 7.27
C LYS A 305 -15.62 2.73 8.27
N PHE A 306 -15.27 3.96 8.60
CA PHE A 306 -16.06 4.81 9.49
C PHE A 306 -17.44 5.16 8.91
N LEU A 307 -17.51 5.49 7.63
CA LEU A 307 -18.74 5.97 6.97
C LEU A 307 -19.62 4.84 6.40
N PHE A 308 -19.02 3.73 5.97
CA PHE A 308 -19.67 2.66 5.20
C PHE A 308 -19.41 1.25 5.77
N GLY A 309 -18.65 1.13 6.85
CA GLY A 309 -18.31 -0.15 7.50
C GLY A 309 -17.17 -0.92 6.83
N SER A 310 -17.10 -0.93 5.49
CA SER A 310 -16.07 -1.64 4.70
C SER A 310 -15.90 -1.05 3.30
N LEU A 311 -14.82 -1.42 2.59
CA LEU A 311 -14.68 -1.09 1.16
C LEU A 311 -15.77 -1.72 0.30
N ASN A 312 -16.26 -2.90 0.69
CA ASN A 312 -17.37 -3.55 -0.02
C ASN A 312 -18.69 -2.79 0.18
N GLY A 313 -18.98 -2.35 1.41
CA GLY A 313 -20.15 -1.50 1.70
C GLY A 313 -20.11 -0.20 0.89
N PHE A 314 -18.94 0.41 0.80
CA PHE A 314 -18.72 1.59 -0.04
C PHE A 314 -18.99 1.32 -1.53
N LYS A 315 -18.49 0.21 -2.06
CA LYS A 315 -18.71 -0.22 -3.45
C LYS A 315 -20.20 -0.42 -3.76
N LEU A 316 -20.94 -1.07 -2.87
CA LEU A 316 -22.38 -1.31 -3.08
C LEU A 316 -23.16 0.00 -3.19
N GLN A 317 -22.80 1.01 -2.38
CA GLN A 317 -23.44 2.33 -2.45
C GLN A 317 -23.13 3.07 -3.75
N GLN A 318 -21.92 2.88 -4.31
CA GLN A 318 -21.57 3.39 -5.64
C GLN A 318 -22.45 2.79 -6.74
N THR A 319 -22.71 1.48 -6.70
CA THR A 319 -23.53 0.80 -7.73
C THR A 319 -25.01 1.15 -7.65
N SER A 320 -25.52 1.53 -6.47
CA SER A 320 -26.92 1.95 -6.29
C SER A 320 -27.22 3.37 -6.78
N LEU A 321 -26.20 4.18 -7.07
CA LEU A 321 -26.38 5.54 -7.59
C LEU A 321 -26.66 5.48 -9.10
N ASN A 322 -27.90 5.76 -9.49
CA ASN A 322 -28.29 5.93 -10.88
C ASN A 322 -27.45 7.07 -11.54
N PRO A 323 -26.95 6.91 -12.77
CA PRO A 323 -26.17 7.95 -13.46
C PRO A 323 -26.97 9.25 -13.69
N ASN A 324 -28.31 9.20 -13.66
CA ASN A 324 -29.18 10.38 -13.80
C ASN A 324 -29.20 11.30 -12.56
N THR A 325 -28.74 10.82 -11.40
CA THR A 325 -28.57 11.67 -10.20
C THR A 325 -27.28 12.49 -10.24
N ILE A 326 -26.32 12.13 -11.11
CA ILE A 326 -25.00 12.76 -11.18
C ILE A 326 -24.98 13.95 -12.15
N GLN A 327 -25.90 14.00 -13.14
CA GLN A 327 -26.01 15.17 -14.05
C GLN A 327 -26.43 16.47 -13.33
N ASN A 328 -26.99 16.38 -12.13
CA ASN A 328 -27.27 17.55 -11.28
C ASN A 328 -26.14 17.86 -10.28
N GLY A 329 -25.09 17.03 -10.21
CA GLY A 329 -23.96 17.20 -9.28
C GLY A 329 -22.68 17.76 -9.92
N SER A 330 -22.61 17.86 -11.24
CA SER A 330 -21.41 18.31 -11.97
C SER A 330 -21.35 19.82 -12.25
N ARG A 331 -22.25 20.61 -11.66
CA ARG A 331 -22.15 22.08 -11.57
C ARG A 331 -22.70 22.53 -10.22
N LEU A 332 -21.93 22.33 -9.16
CA LEU A 332 -22.07 23.20 -7.99
C LEU A 332 -20.77 23.98 -7.89
N SER A 333 -20.74 25.05 -8.70
CA SER A 333 -19.86 26.17 -8.44
C SER A 333 -20.16 26.68 -7.02
N SER A 334 -19.15 27.21 -6.34
CA SER A 334 -19.20 27.72 -4.96
C SER A 334 -20.27 28.80 -4.68
N SER A 335 -21.09 29.15 -5.67
CA SER A 335 -22.20 30.10 -5.62
C SER A 335 -23.61 29.50 -5.62
N GLU A 336 -23.81 28.21 -5.89
CA GLU A 336 -25.16 27.64 -6.19
C GLU A 336 -25.76 26.72 -5.12
N ILE A 337 -25.19 26.68 -3.90
CA ILE A 337 -25.76 25.92 -2.76
C ILE A 337 -26.92 26.67 -2.06
N LYS A 338 -27.29 27.87 -2.51
CA LYS A 338 -28.50 28.53 -2.03
C LYS A 338 -29.69 28.03 -2.84
N ILE A 339 -30.68 27.45 -2.15
CA ILE A 339 -31.99 26.96 -2.64
C ILE A 339 -32.00 25.44 -2.94
N ALA A 340 -32.02 24.62 -1.89
CA ALA A 340 -32.82 23.41 -1.76
C ALA A 340 -32.52 22.70 -0.41
N ALA A 341 -32.98 23.32 0.69
CA ALA A 341 -33.36 22.73 1.98
C ALA A 341 -33.56 23.87 2.99
#